data_AF-A0A817LLZ8-F1
#
_entry.id   AF-A0A817LLZ8-F1
#
_cell.length_a   1.000
_cell.length_b   1.000
_cell.length_c   1.000
_cell.angle_alpha   90.00
_cell.angle_beta   90.00
_cell.angle_gamma   90.00
#
_symmetry.space_group_name_H-M   'P 1'
#
loop_
_entity.id
_entity.type
_entity.pdbx_description
1 polymer ?
#
loop_
_entity_poly.entity_id
_entity_poly.type
_entity_poly.pdbx_seq_one_letter_code
_entity_poly.pdbx_strand_id
1 'polypeptide(L)'
;DSKTYGFQHYGGTWLDKVKTGTSHLSVIGHNGDAVAMTSTINLYFGSTVLGTETGIIYNDQMDDFSTPNTTNFFGVPASPANYITPGKRPTSSMAPLIMFDQKDQRVLQVLGGSGGTKITTAVVQVSMLNLWFRKDIKQAIDAPRLHSQLLPEEVLAEQGFNQTILEELRKLGHNIQCGMYGGSIVQGIEWRKQENQLWACSDVRKSGAPSGI
;
A
#
# COMPACT_ATOMS: atom_id res chain seq x y z
N ASP A 1 0.13 16.91 -19.08
CA ASP A 1 0.84 15.87 -19.85
C ASP A 1 0.04 15.57 -21.10
N SER A 2 0.69 15.20 -22.21
CA SER A 2 0.02 14.94 -23.51
C SER A 2 0.09 13.49 -23.95
N LYS A 3 0.96 12.66 -23.35
CA LYS A 3 1.04 11.21 -23.63
C LYS A 3 1.87 10.46 -22.59
N THR A 4 1.63 9.16 -22.50
CA THR A 4 2.41 8.19 -21.73
C THR A 4 3.55 7.67 -22.59
N TYR A 5 4.73 7.56 -21.99
CA TYR A 5 5.90 6.94 -22.59
C TYR A 5 6.14 5.53 -22.04
N GLY A 6 6.99 4.76 -22.71
CA GLY A 6 7.42 3.46 -22.18
C GLY A 6 8.30 3.60 -20.93
N PHE A 7 8.42 2.54 -20.13
CA PHE A 7 9.07 2.54 -18.82
C PHE A 7 10.52 3.06 -18.85
N GLN A 8 11.22 2.85 -19.97
CA GLN A 8 12.59 3.31 -20.21
C GLN A 8 12.69 4.84 -20.16
N HIS A 9 11.66 5.56 -20.62
CA HIS A 9 11.61 7.02 -20.56
C HIS A 9 11.62 7.53 -19.11
N TYR A 10 11.00 6.79 -18.19
CA TYR A 10 10.91 7.14 -16.77
C TYR A 10 12.05 6.52 -15.93
N GLY A 11 13.06 5.93 -16.57
CA GLY A 11 14.19 5.30 -15.88
C GLY A 11 13.83 3.98 -15.18
N GLY A 12 12.76 3.31 -15.61
CA GLY A 12 12.35 2.02 -15.08
C GLY A 12 13.42 0.96 -15.32
N THR A 13 13.95 0.42 -14.24
CA THR A 13 15.12 -0.48 -14.29
C THR A 13 14.91 -1.79 -13.56
N TRP A 14 13.82 -1.93 -12.79
CA TRP A 14 13.52 -3.10 -11.94
C TRP A 14 12.01 -3.34 -11.88
N LEU A 15 11.58 -4.59 -11.65
CA LEU A 15 10.18 -4.96 -11.43
C LEU A 15 10.00 -5.53 -10.03
N ASP A 16 8.95 -5.08 -9.35
CA ASP A 16 8.60 -5.57 -8.02
C ASP A 16 7.58 -6.72 -8.08
N LYS A 17 7.77 -7.72 -7.22
CA LYS A 17 6.86 -8.87 -7.06
C LYS A 17 5.60 -8.49 -6.25
N VAL A 18 4.48 -9.15 -6.55
CA VAL A 18 3.22 -9.01 -5.81
C VAL A 18 3.27 -9.80 -4.50
N LYS A 19 2.88 -9.17 -3.37
CA LYS A 19 2.93 -9.74 -2.01
C LYS A 19 1.61 -9.54 -1.29
N THR A 20 1.20 -10.45 -0.41
CA THR A 20 -0.18 -10.45 0.13
C THR A 20 -0.36 -10.79 1.62
N GLY A 21 0.65 -11.33 2.32
CA GLY A 21 0.60 -11.75 3.74
C GLY A 21 0.87 -10.64 4.78
N THR A 22 0.59 -9.39 4.43
CA THR A 22 0.82 -8.22 5.29
C THR A 22 -0.47 -7.79 6.01
N SER A 23 -0.34 -7.14 7.16
CA SER A 23 -1.45 -6.49 7.88
C SER A 23 -1.00 -5.14 8.45
N HIS A 24 -1.94 -4.21 8.59
CA HIS A 24 -1.72 -2.91 9.21
C HIS A 24 -2.72 -2.70 10.35
N LEU A 25 -2.31 -1.95 11.37
CA LEU A 25 -3.18 -1.44 12.42
C LEU A 25 -2.78 -0.01 12.78
N SER A 26 -3.78 0.78 13.16
CA SER A 26 -3.65 2.16 13.62
C SER A 26 -4.27 2.27 15.01
N VAL A 27 -3.60 2.97 15.93
CA VAL A 27 -4.07 3.21 17.29
C VAL A 27 -3.84 4.67 17.67
N ILE A 28 -4.81 5.27 18.36
CA ILE A 28 -4.64 6.52 19.08
C ILE A 28 -5.05 6.28 20.54
N GLY A 29 -4.15 6.57 21.48
CA GLY A 29 -4.38 6.47 22.91
C GLY A 29 -5.18 7.65 23.45
N HIS A 30 -5.77 7.49 24.64
CA HIS A 30 -6.55 8.54 25.30
C HIS A 30 -5.74 9.82 25.59
N ASN A 31 -4.41 9.70 25.67
CA ASN A 31 -3.47 10.81 25.88
C ASN A 31 -3.04 11.49 24.57
N GLY A 32 -3.54 11.03 23.41
CA GLY A 32 -3.19 11.54 22.09
C GLY A 32 -1.98 10.87 21.44
N ASP A 33 -1.32 9.92 22.11
CA ASP A 33 -0.24 9.14 21.49
C ASP A 33 -0.77 8.30 20.33
N ALA A 34 0.00 8.18 19.26
CA ALA A 34 -0.40 7.44 18.07
C ALA A 34 0.61 6.34 17.70
N VAL A 35 0.09 5.21 17.22
CA VAL A 35 0.88 4.09 16.70
C VAL A 35 0.34 3.69 15.33
N ALA A 36 1.21 3.71 14.32
CA ALA A 36 0.97 3.09 13.01
C ALA A 36 1.89 1.87 12.88
N MET A 37 1.31 0.67 12.78
CA MET A 37 2.10 -0.57 12.73
C MET A 37 1.70 -1.41 11.53
N THR A 38 2.68 -1.69 10.66
CA THR A 38 2.54 -2.67 9.58
C THR A 38 3.40 -3.88 9.91
N SER A 39 2.81 -5.07 9.90
CA SER A 39 3.48 -6.34 10.21
C SER A 39 3.18 -7.38 9.13
N THR A 40 4.11 -8.30 8.90
CA THR A 40 4.04 -9.22 7.77
C THR A 40 4.81 -10.50 8.02
N ILE A 41 4.37 -11.58 7.36
CA ILE A 41 5.16 -12.80 7.12
C ILE A 41 5.51 -12.96 5.63
N ASN A 42 5.41 -11.85 4.88
CA ASN A 42 5.52 -11.70 3.43
C ASN A 42 4.36 -12.26 2.60
N LEU A 43 4.45 -13.47 2.04
CA LEU A 43 3.37 -14.05 1.25
C LEU A 43 2.27 -14.64 2.16
N TYR A 44 1.15 -15.08 1.57
CA TYR A 44 0.12 -15.77 2.34
C TYR A 44 0.70 -17.04 2.97
N PHE A 45 0.54 -17.15 4.30
CA PHE A 45 1.15 -18.20 5.13
C PHE A 45 2.70 -18.22 5.11
N GLY A 46 3.34 -17.13 4.68
CA GLY A 46 4.79 -16.96 4.64
C GLY A 46 5.48 -18.11 3.91
N SER A 47 6.44 -18.73 4.57
CA SER A 47 7.17 -19.88 4.04
C SER A 47 6.35 -21.17 3.92
N THR A 48 5.10 -21.18 4.38
CA THR A 48 4.26 -22.37 4.55
C THR A 48 4.82 -23.41 5.54
N VAL A 49 5.88 -23.05 6.27
CA VAL A 49 6.49 -23.89 7.31
C VAL A 49 5.91 -23.50 8.67
N LEU A 50 5.30 -24.47 9.34
CA LEU A 50 4.80 -24.38 10.71
C LEU A 50 5.78 -25.06 11.66
N GLY A 51 6.22 -24.37 12.70
CA GLY A 51 6.95 -25.00 13.81
C GLY A 51 6.04 -25.98 14.54
N THR A 52 6.35 -27.27 14.47
CA THR A 52 5.49 -28.35 15.02
C THR A 52 5.34 -28.29 16.53
N GLU A 53 6.33 -27.73 17.23
CA GLU A 53 6.30 -27.56 18.69
C GLU A 53 5.76 -26.19 19.12
N THR A 54 6.05 -25.13 18.37
CA THR A 54 5.74 -23.74 18.76
C THR A 54 4.43 -23.22 18.18
N GLY A 55 3.94 -23.84 17.10
CA GLY A 55 2.81 -23.33 16.32
C GLY A 55 3.11 -22.04 15.54
N ILE A 56 4.37 -21.61 15.48
CA ILE A 56 4.76 -20.38 14.77
C ILE A 56 4.84 -20.68 13.27
N ILE A 57 4.17 -19.85 12.46
CA ILE A 57 4.33 -19.85 11.00
C ILE A 57 5.52 -18.96 10.66
N TYR A 58 6.52 -19.51 9.97
CA TYR A 58 7.73 -18.76 9.61
C TYR A 58 7.50 -17.91 8.36
N ASN A 59 8.09 -16.72 8.35
CA ASN A 59 8.05 -15.81 7.19
C ASN A 59 8.87 -16.38 6.01
N ASP A 60 8.56 -15.90 4.81
CA ASP A 60 9.39 -16.03 3.61
C ASP A 60 9.94 -14.67 3.15
N GLN A 61 10.34 -13.82 4.10
CA GLN A 61 10.79 -12.45 3.80
C GLN A 61 12.04 -12.39 2.92
N MET A 62 12.79 -13.49 2.81
CA MET A 62 13.92 -13.59 1.90
C MET A 62 13.51 -13.41 0.42
N ASP A 63 12.25 -13.67 0.07
CA ASP A 63 11.71 -13.46 -1.29
C ASP A 63 11.69 -11.97 -1.70
N ASP A 64 11.72 -11.05 -0.73
CA ASP A 64 11.76 -9.61 -0.97
C ASP A 64 13.10 -9.10 -1.49
N PHE A 65 14.16 -9.89 -1.37
CA PHE A 65 15.44 -9.55 -2.00
C PHE A 65 15.39 -9.75 -3.51
N SER A 66 16.19 -8.95 -4.21
CA SER A 66 16.56 -9.21 -5.59
C SER A 66 17.60 -10.33 -5.67
N THR A 67 17.44 -11.23 -6.64
CA THR A 67 18.38 -12.32 -6.87
C THR A 67 19.35 -11.93 -7.99
N PRO A 68 20.68 -11.93 -7.75
CA PRO A 68 21.66 -11.66 -8.80
C PRO A 68 21.48 -12.56 -10.02
N ASN A 69 21.80 -12.05 -11.21
CA ASN A 69 21.71 -12.77 -12.49
C ASN A 69 20.30 -13.28 -12.84
N THR A 70 19.25 -12.71 -12.23
CA THR A 70 17.88 -12.93 -12.67
C THR A 70 17.39 -11.74 -13.48
N THR A 71 16.63 -12.06 -14.51
CA THR A 71 15.98 -11.10 -15.40
C THR A 71 14.51 -11.49 -15.45
N ASN A 72 13.61 -10.53 -15.31
CA ASN A 72 12.18 -10.81 -15.38
C ASN A 72 11.73 -11.11 -16.83
N PHE A 73 10.44 -11.41 -17.00
CA PHE A 73 9.82 -11.66 -18.31
C PHE A 73 10.00 -10.52 -19.33
N PHE A 74 10.16 -9.27 -18.86
CA PHE A 74 10.32 -8.07 -19.68
C PHE A 74 11.78 -7.72 -20.00
N GLY A 75 12.74 -8.60 -19.69
CA GLY A 75 14.17 -8.34 -19.94
C GLY A 75 14.80 -7.36 -18.93
N VAL A 76 14.11 -7.05 -17.83
CA VAL A 76 14.56 -6.10 -16.81
C VAL A 76 15.37 -6.87 -15.76
N PRO A 77 16.63 -6.46 -15.46
CA PRO A 77 17.49 -7.16 -14.51
C PRO A 77 16.96 -7.04 -13.07
N ALA A 78 17.62 -7.68 -12.11
CA ALA A 78 17.29 -7.61 -10.68
C ALA A 78 18.12 -6.55 -9.92
N SER A 79 17.52 -5.84 -8.96
CA SER A 79 18.08 -4.62 -8.36
C SER A 79 19.31 -4.89 -7.47
N PRO A 80 20.52 -4.42 -7.84
CA PRO A 80 21.74 -4.67 -7.07
C PRO A 80 21.69 -4.11 -5.65
N ALA A 81 21.03 -2.95 -5.48
CA ALA A 81 20.84 -2.32 -4.18
C ALA A 81 20.06 -3.22 -3.21
N ASN A 82 19.24 -4.15 -3.72
CA ASN A 82 18.44 -5.09 -2.94
C ASN A 82 18.93 -6.55 -3.08
N TYR A 83 20.22 -6.78 -3.39
CA TYR A 83 20.79 -8.14 -3.32
C TYR A 83 20.97 -8.63 -1.89
N ILE A 84 20.90 -9.95 -1.74
CA ILE A 84 21.08 -10.68 -0.48
C ILE A 84 22.53 -10.54 0.00
N THR A 85 22.69 -10.08 1.24
CA THR A 85 23.96 -10.17 1.99
C THR A 85 23.66 -10.49 3.45
N PRO A 86 24.57 -11.15 4.19
CA PRO A 86 24.35 -11.48 5.60
C PRO A 86 23.99 -10.25 6.44
N GLY A 87 22.98 -10.36 7.30
CA GLY A 87 22.53 -9.29 8.21
C GLY A 87 21.78 -8.12 7.54
N LYS A 88 21.68 -8.08 6.21
CA LYS A 88 20.93 -7.04 5.49
C LYS A 88 19.43 -7.26 5.63
N ARG A 89 18.66 -6.18 5.56
CA ARG A 89 17.20 -6.20 5.51
C ARG A 89 16.73 -6.00 4.06
N PRO A 90 15.75 -6.78 3.57
CA PRO A 90 15.23 -6.59 2.23
C PRO A 90 14.39 -5.32 2.13
N THR A 91 14.27 -4.78 0.92
CA THR A 91 13.38 -3.64 0.64
C THR A 91 11.92 -4.01 0.90
N SER A 92 11.18 -3.10 1.54
CA SER A 92 9.77 -3.27 1.85
C SER A 92 8.92 -2.15 1.25
N SER A 93 7.69 -2.50 0.84
CA SER A 93 6.66 -1.54 0.42
C SER A 93 5.80 -1.04 1.60
N MET A 94 6.06 -1.51 2.82
CA MET A 94 5.31 -1.08 4.00
C MET A 94 5.45 0.43 4.22
N ALA A 95 4.32 1.11 4.42
CA ALA A 95 4.27 2.56 4.62
C ALA A 95 3.34 2.92 5.81
N PRO A 96 3.70 2.55 7.06
CA PRO A 96 3.01 3.09 8.23
C PRO A 96 3.27 4.60 8.34
N LEU A 97 2.20 5.37 8.51
CA LEU A 97 2.23 6.83 8.45
C LEU A 97 1.44 7.44 9.60
N ILE A 98 2.05 8.41 10.27
CA ILE A 98 1.39 9.31 11.23
C ILE A 98 1.55 10.71 10.69
N MET A 99 0.44 11.44 10.58
CA MET A 99 0.43 12.85 10.23
C MET A 99 -0.11 13.64 11.40
N PHE A 100 0.55 14.75 11.74
CA PHE A 100 0.17 15.64 12.82
C PHE A 100 0.27 17.10 12.37
N ASP A 101 -0.51 17.96 12.99
CA ASP A 101 -0.46 19.39 12.77
C ASP A 101 0.78 19.96 13.47
N GLN A 102 1.63 20.68 12.74
CA GLN A 102 2.85 21.22 13.33
C GLN A 102 2.60 22.30 14.39
N LYS A 103 1.44 22.96 14.37
CA LYS A 103 1.15 24.08 15.28
C LYS A 103 0.80 23.60 16.68
N ASP A 104 -0.10 22.61 16.79
CA ASP A 104 -0.58 22.09 18.07
C ASP A 104 -0.12 20.65 18.34
N GLN A 105 0.70 20.06 17.46
CA GLN A 105 1.22 18.69 17.54
C GLN A 105 0.12 17.62 17.58
N ARG A 106 -1.11 17.96 17.20
CA ARG A 106 -2.23 17.02 17.22
C ARG A 106 -2.14 16.06 16.06
N VAL A 107 -2.29 14.76 16.35
CA VAL A 107 -2.42 13.72 15.33
C VAL A 107 -3.66 13.99 14.48
N LEU A 108 -3.45 14.15 13.19
CA LEU A 108 -4.49 14.36 12.18
C LEU A 108 -4.91 13.05 11.55
N GLN A 109 -3.94 12.17 11.26
CA GLN A 109 -4.19 10.86 10.68
C GLN A 109 -3.17 9.83 11.14
N VAL A 110 -3.63 8.59 11.29
CA VAL A 110 -2.80 7.40 11.52
C VAL A 110 -3.24 6.35 10.52
N LEU A 111 -2.37 5.99 9.58
CA LEU A 111 -2.74 5.13 8.47
C LEU A 111 -1.59 4.26 7.99
N GLY A 112 -1.95 3.25 7.21
CA GLY A 112 -1.02 2.36 6.56
C GLY A 112 -1.81 1.23 5.91
N GLY A 113 -1.11 0.26 5.33
CA GLY A 113 -1.82 -0.79 4.61
C GLY A 113 -1.04 -2.07 4.37
N SER A 114 -1.74 -3.01 3.76
CA SER A 114 -1.23 -4.28 3.23
C SER A 114 -1.56 -4.43 1.75
N GLY A 115 -0.88 -5.35 1.05
CA GLY A 115 -1.08 -5.58 -0.40
C GLY A 115 0.18 -5.43 -1.25
N GLY A 116 1.36 -5.69 -0.66
CA GLY A 116 2.64 -5.67 -1.37
C GLY A 116 2.96 -4.31 -1.98
N THR A 117 3.34 -4.30 -3.25
CA THR A 117 3.71 -3.07 -3.99
C THR A 117 2.61 -2.02 -4.01
N LYS A 118 1.35 -2.44 -3.86
CA LYS A 118 0.19 -1.53 -3.83
C LYS A 118 0.08 -0.73 -2.54
N ILE A 119 0.77 -1.14 -1.46
CA ILE A 119 0.69 -0.47 -0.14
C ILE A 119 0.98 1.02 -0.27
N THR A 120 2.13 1.38 -0.86
CA THR A 120 2.57 2.77 -0.97
C THR A 120 1.55 3.62 -1.73
N THR A 121 1.12 3.17 -2.91
CA THR A 121 0.13 3.91 -3.71
C THR A 121 -1.23 4.03 -3.03
N ALA A 122 -1.66 3.00 -2.28
CA ALA A 122 -2.93 3.02 -1.56
C ALA A 122 -2.90 4.01 -0.40
N VAL A 123 -1.83 3.99 0.39
CA VAL A 123 -1.58 4.92 1.50
C VAL A 123 -1.58 6.37 1.00
N VAL A 124 -0.88 6.64 -0.11
CA VAL A 124 -0.85 7.97 -0.73
C VAL A 124 -2.23 8.41 -1.20
N GLN A 125 -2.98 7.54 -1.89
CA GLN A 125 -4.32 7.88 -2.38
C GLN A 125 -5.31 8.16 -1.24
N VAL A 126 -5.34 7.34 -0.19
CA VAL A 126 -6.22 7.57 0.97
C VAL A 126 -5.86 8.89 1.65
N SER A 127 -4.56 9.14 1.87
CA SER A 127 -4.07 10.40 2.45
C SER A 127 -4.50 11.61 1.61
N MET A 128 -4.31 11.52 0.29
CA MET A 128 -4.69 12.55 -0.67
C MET A 128 -6.19 12.83 -0.67
N LEU A 129 -7.01 11.77 -0.72
CA LEU A 129 -8.46 11.88 -0.71
C LEU A 129 -8.98 12.54 0.55
N ASN A 130 -8.38 12.24 1.71
CA ASN A 130 -8.77 12.87 2.96
C ASN A 130 -8.27 14.33 3.05
N LEU A 131 -6.98 14.57 2.83
CA LEU A 131 -6.38 15.90 3.05
C LEU A 131 -6.75 16.93 1.98
N TRP A 132 -6.67 16.55 0.69
CA TRP A 132 -6.85 17.50 -0.42
C TRP A 132 -8.28 17.52 -0.92
N PHE A 133 -8.92 16.35 -1.01
CA PHE A 133 -10.30 16.24 -1.48
C PHE A 133 -11.34 16.28 -0.36
N ARG A 134 -10.91 16.43 0.89
CA ARG A 134 -11.76 16.60 2.08
C ARG A 134 -12.78 15.50 2.28
N LYS A 135 -12.50 14.28 1.79
CA LYS A 135 -13.30 13.09 2.08
C LYS A 135 -13.05 12.68 3.52
N ASP A 136 -14.07 12.25 4.25
CA ASP A 136 -13.82 11.62 5.55
C ASP A 136 -13.03 10.31 5.38
N ILE A 137 -12.43 9.80 6.47
CA ILE A 137 -11.58 8.61 6.42
C ILE A 137 -12.28 7.38 5.81
N LYS A 138 -13.59 7.23 6.04
CA LYS A 138 -14.37 6.10 5.49
C LYS A 138 -14.52 6.25 3.98
N GLN A 139 -14.94 7.43 3.51
CA GLN A 139 -15.03 7.75 2.09
C GLN A 139 -13.69 7.62 1.38
N ALA A 140 -12.58 7.99 2.03
CA ALA A 140 -11.25 7.89 1.47
C ALA A 140 -10.78 6.43 1.34
N ILE A 141 -11.01 5.59 2.35
CA ILE A 141 -10.64 4.17 2.34
C ILE A 141 -11.52 3.34 1.39
N ASP A 142 -12.82 3.63 1.34
CA ASP A 142 -13.75 2.89 0.49
C ASP A 142 -13.64 3.28 -1.00
N ALA A 143 -13.04 4.43 -1.30
CA ALA A 143 -12.87 4.87 -2.68
C ALA A 143 -12.11 3.82 -3.53
N PRO A 144 -12.54 3.58 -4.78
CA PRO A 144 -11.78 2.76 -5.73
C PRO A 144 -10.38 3.35 -5.97
N ARG A 145 -9.37 2.49 -6.05
CA ARG A 145 -7.96 2.89 -6.21
C ARG A 145 -7.39 2.58 -7.60
N LEU A 146 -6.39 3.36 -8.00
CA LEU A 146 -5.48 3.05 -9.11
C LEU A 146 -4.13 2.57 -8.58
N HIS A 147 -3.42 1.78 -9.35
CA HIS A 147 -2.05 1.41 -9.06
C HIS A 147 -1.23 1.31 -10.33
N SER A 148 -0.08 1.96 -10.34
CA SER A 148 1.00 1.69 -11.28
C SER A 148 2.30 1.69 -10.51
N GLN A 149 3.16 0.73 -10.85
CA GLN A 149 4.50 0.57 -10.28
C GLN A 149 5.56 0.64 -11.38
N LEU A 150 5.25 1.34 -12.48
CA LEU A 150 6.04 1.50 -13.69
C LEU A 150 6.21 0.20 -14.51
N LEU A 151 6.58 -0.90 -13.87
CA LEU A 151 6.72 -2.22 -14.46
C LEU A 151 5.92 -3.25 -13.66
N PRO A 152 5.00 -4.01 -14.28
CA PRO A 152 4.64 -3.98 -15.70
C PRO A 152 4.04 -2.63 -16.15
N GLU A 153 4.10 -2.35 -17.46
CA GLU A 153 3.60 -1.11 -18.09
C GLU A 153 2.07 -1.08 -18.18
N GLU A 154 1.44 -1.07 -17.02
CA GLU A 154 0.00 -1.04 -16.88
C GLU A 154 -0.41 -0.16 -15.70
N VAL A 155 -1.68 0.24 -15.75
CA VAL A 155 -2.37 0.87 -14.63
C VAL A 155 -3.51 -0.05 -14.24
N LEU A 156 -3.42 -0.58 -13.03
CA LEU A 156 -4.44 -1.42 -12.43
C LEU A 156 -5.52 -0.52 -11.83
N ALA A 157 -6.78 -0.71 -12.22
CA ALA A 157 -7.92 0.01 -11.68
C ALA A 157 -8.86 -0.94 -10.94
N GLU A 158 -9.23 -0.57 -9.71
CA GLU A 158 -10.30 -1.27 -8.98
C GLU A 158 -11.65 -1.08 -9.68
N GLN A 159 -12.54 -2.07 -9.50
CA GLN A 159 -13.91 -1.98 -9.98
C GLN A 159 -14.63 -0.77 -9.35
N GLY A 160 -15.43 -0.07 -10.16
CA GLY A 160 -16.16 1.12 -9.72
C GLY A 160 -15.37 2.43 -9.84
N PHE A 161 -14.11 2.40 -10.30
CA PHE A 161 -13.37 3.62 -10.60
C PHE A 161 -14.07 4.45 -11.69
N ASN A 162 -13.93 5.77 -11.61
CA ASN A 162 -14.59 6.73 -12.50
C ASN A 162 -14.21 6.48 -13.98
N GLN A 163 -15.19 6.10 -14.80
CA GLN A 163 -14.95 5.72 -16.20
C GLN A 163 -14.45 6.87 -17.06
N THR A 164 -14.91 8.10 -16.81
CA THR A 164 -14.42 9.29 -17.52
C THR A 164 -12.92 9.46 -17.30
N ILE A 165 -12.44 9.31 -16.06
CA ILE A 165 -10.99 9.38 -15.78
C ILE A 165 -10.23 8.26 -16.49
N LEU A 166 -10.75 7.02 -16.46
CA LEU A 166 -10.10 5.89 -17.15
C LEU A 166 -10.02 6.10 -18.66
N GLU A 167 -11.06 6.67 -19.28
CA GLU A 167 -11.09 7.01 -20.70
C GLU A 167 -10.05 8.08 -21.04
N GLU A 168 -9.95 9.14 -20.24
CA GLU A 168 -8.92 10.17 -20.43
C GLU A 168 -7.50 9.59 -20.29
N LEU A 169 -7.27 8.71 -19.32
CA LEU A 169 -5.98 8.01 -19.18
C LEU A 169 -5.68 7.13 -20.39
N ARG A 170 -6.68 6.43 -20.95
CA ARG A 170 -6.51 5.65 -22.20
C ARG A 170 -6.16 6.54 -23.39
N LYS A 171 -6.78 7.72 -23.51
CA LYS A 171 -6.44 8.71 -24.56
C LYS A 171 -5.00 9.20 -24.44
N LEU A 172 -4.48 9.31 -23.22
CA LEU A 172 -3.08 9.59 -22.94
C LEU A 172 -2.16 8.37 -23.17
N GLY A 173 -2.68 7.21 -23.58
CA GLY A 173 -1.90 6.02 -23.89
C GLY A 173 -1.63 5.07 -22.72
N HIS A 174 -2.28 5.27 -21.56
CA HIS A 174 -2.14 4.32 -20.45
C HIS A 174 -2.85 2.99 -20.77
N ASN A 175 -2.14 1.88 -20.58
CA ASN A 175 -2.70 0.54 -20.61
C ASN A 175 -3.48 0.25 -19.31
N ILE A 176 -4.79 0.53 -19.32
CA ILE A 176 -5.66 0.33 -18.15
C ILE A 176 -6.14 -1.13 -18.09
N GLN A 177 -5.84 -1.81 -16.99
CA GLN A 177 -6.37 -3.13 -16.67
C GLN A 177 -7.42 -3.00 -15.55
N CYS A 178 -8.67 -3.28 -15.88
CA CYS A 178 -9.79 -3.32 -14.93
C CYS A 178 -10.08 -4.79 -14.58
N GLY A 179 -10.07 -5.19 -13.32
CA GLY A 179 -10.42 -6.59 -13.05
C GLY A 179 -10.20 -7.15 -11.65
N MET A 180 -9.65 -6.38 -10.71
CA MET A 180 -9.54 -6.85 -9.32
C MET A 180 -10.25 -5.88 -8.39
N TYR A 181 -11.32 -6.37 -7.75
CA TYR A 181 -11.82 -5.75 -6.53
C TYR A 181 -10.89 -6.17 -5.39
N GLY A 182 -10.19 -5.21 -4.81
CA GLY A 182 -9.22 -5.49 -3.75
C GLY A 182 -7.85 -5.95 -4.26
N GLY A 183 -6.86 -5.78 -3.40
CA GLY A 183 -5.44 -5.96 -3.70
C GLY A 183 -4.55 -5.08 -2.83
N SER A 184 -5.12 -4.01 -2.27
CA SER A 184 -4.55 -3.31 -1.12
C SER A 184 -5.63 -3.11 -0.06
N ILE A 185 -5.23 -3.07 1.20
CA ILE A 185 -6.10 -2.90 2.36
C ILE A 185 -5.52 -1.77 3.18
N VAL A 186 -6.34 -0.79 3.57
CA VAL A 186 -5.89 0.32 4.42
C VAL A 186 -6.64 0.28 5.76
N GLN A 187 -5.94 0.58 6.85
CA GLN A 187 -6.60 0.89 8.12
C GLN A 187 -6.25 2.33 8.46
N GLY A 188 -7.20 3.08 8.98
CA GLY A 188 -7.02 4.52 9.19
C GLY A 188 -7.82 5.05 10.36
N ILE A 189 -7.21 6.02 11.06
CA ILE A 189 -7.87 6.89 12.02
C ILE A 189 -7.62 8.33 11.58
N GLU A 190 -8.65 9.16 11.64
CA GLU A 190 -8.63 10.60 11.35
C GLU A 190 -9.14 11.40 12.55
N TRP A 191 -8.49 12.52 12.84
CA TRP A 191 -9.04 13.55 13.71
C TRP A 191 -9.90 14.55 12.92
N ARG A 192 -11.21 14.50 13.14
CA ARG A 192 -12.21 15.33 12.47
C ARG A 192 -12.36 16.67 13.22
N LYS A 193 -11.53 17.66 12.84
CA LYS A 193 -11.49 18.99 13.50
C LYS A 193 -12.86 19.67 13.65
N GLN A 194 -13.75 19.53 12.66
CA GLN A 194 -15.07 20.18 12.66
C GLN A 194 -16.01 19.61 13.74
N GLU A 195 -15.83 18.34 14.10
CA GLU A 195 -16.71 17.62 15.03
C GLU A 195 -16.02 17.37 16.38
N ASN A 196 -14.72 17.69 16.46
CA ASN A 196 -13.88 17.45 17.64
C ASN A 196 -13.91 15.98 18.08
N GLN A 197 -13.83 15.06 17.10
CA GLN A 197 -13.94 13.61 17.30
C GLN A 197 -12.93 12.84 16.45
N LEU A 198 -12.66 11.60 16.88
CA LEU A 198 -11.88 10.62 16.12
C LEU A 198 -12.82 9.77 15.26
N TRP A 199 -12.48 9.63 13.99
CA TRP A 199 -13.15 8.71 13.09
C TRP A 199 -12.16 7.60 12.71
N ALA A 200 -12.58 6.36 12.82
CA ALA A 200 -11.76 5.20 12.48
C ALA A 200 -12.48 4.36 11.42
N CYS A 201 -11.71 3.79 10.49
CA CYS A 201 -12.25 2.94 9.45
C CYS A 201 -11.31 1.78 9.13
N SER A 202 -11.91 0.60 9.02
CA SER A 202 -11.29 -0.60 8.49
C SER A 202 -11.76 -0.84 7.07
N ASP A 203 -10.82 -1.07 6.16
CA ASP A 203 -11.15 -1.37 4.76
C ASP A 203 -11.96 -2.66 4.63
N VAL A 204 -13.16 -2.53 4.07
CA VAL A 204 -14.14 -3.62 3.89
C VAL A 204 -13.60 -4.76 3.04
N ARG A 205 -12.58 -4.51 2.21
CA ARG A 205 -11.94 -5.52 1.35
C ARG A 205 -11.23 -6.64 2.14
N LYS A 206 -10.95 -6.44 3.44
CA LYS A 206 -10.42 -7.49 4.36
C LYS A 206 -11.35 -7.77 5.54
N SER A 207 -12.58 -7.25 5.51
CA SER A 207 -13.62 -7.48 6.52
C SER A 207 -13.20 -7.15 7.98
N GLY A 208 -12.31 -6.17 8.17
CA GLY A 208 -11.96 -5.66 9.49
C GLY A 208 -13.04 -4.73 10.04
N ALA A 209 -12.94 -4.41 11.33
CA ALA A 209 -13.78 -3.39 11.98
C ALA A 209 -12.97 -2.55 12.97
N PRO A 210 -13.20 -1.23 13.02
CA PRO A 210 -12.62 -0.36 14.04
C PRO A 210 -13.37 -0.52 15.37
N SER A 211 -12.72 -0.16 16.48
CA SER A 211 -13.35 -0.09 17.80
C SER A 211 -12.65 0.97 18.67
N GLY A 212 -13.40 1.61 19.56
CA GLY A 212 -12.94 2.69 20.44
C GLY A 212 -14.05 3.13 21.41
N ILE A 213 -13.70 4.03 22.33
CA ILE A 213 -14.60 4.61 23.34
C ILE A 213 -14.66 6.13 23.22
#